data_AF-A0A235I5D2-F1
#
_entry.id   AF-A0A235I5D2-F1
#
_cell.length_a   1.000
_cell.length_b   1.000
_cell.length_c   1.000
_cell.angle_alpha   90.00
_cell.angle_beta   90.00
_cell.angle_gamma   90.00
#
_symmetry.space_group_name_H-M   'P 1'
#
loop_
_entity.id
_entity.type
_entity.pdbx_description
1 polymer ?
#
loop_
_entity_poly.entity_id
_entity_poly.type
_entity_poly.pdbx_seq_one_letter_code
_entity_poly.pdbx_strand_id
1 'polypeptide(L)'
;MSKPIGYYTNFTPGEETLLATLQDNYGAAFEKISKREKLVILTVLASHIGCQLEGDCRAEIFTIAKQMIEQLTIDDLTGMMEAIIVQIRWGQNFVVEKEELPMQQ
;
A
#
# COMPACT_ATOMS: atom_id res chain seq x y z
N MET A 1 -5.04 8.12 17.40
CA MET A 1 -5.23 6.68 17.72
C MET A 1 -5.27 5.90 16.43
N SER A 2 -4.59 4.75 16.35
CA SER A 2 -4.70 3.84 15.20
C SER A 2 -6.09 3.22 15.15
N LYS A 3 -6.69 3.14 13.96
CA LYS A 3 -8.00 2.48 13.79
C LYS A 3 -7.82 0.95 13.80
N PRO A 4 -8.82 0.18 14.26
CA PRO A 4 -8.73 -1.27 14.26
C PRO A 4 -8.71 -1.83 12.83
N ILE A 5 -8.18 -3.03 12.64
CA ILE A 5 -8.08 -3.75 11.36
C ILE A 5 -9.44 -3.80 10.66
N GLY A 6 -10.54 -4.03 11.40
CA GLY A 6 -11.89 -4.06 10.84
C GLY A 6 -12.41 -2.73 10.29
N TYR A 7 -11.78 -1.59 10.61
CA TYR A 7 -12.06 -0.34 9.89
C TYR A 7 -11.50 -0.37 8.45
N TYR A 8 -10.41 -1.11 8.26
CA TYR A 8 -9.64 -1.13 7.02
C TYR A 8 -9.98 -2.32 6.12
N THR A 9 -10.72 -3.31 6.60
CA THR A 9 -11.04 -4.54 5.87
C THR A 9 -12.54 -4.79 5.90
N ASN A 10 -13.02 -5.73 5.09
CA ASN A 10 -14.41 -6.20 5.15
C ASN A 10 -14.59 -7.21 6.31
N PHE A 11 -13.94 -6.98 7.45
CA PHE A 11 -14.02 -7.87 8.59
C PHE A 11 -15.39 -7.77 9.26
N THR A 12 -16.05 -8.91 9.43
CA THR A 12 -17.28 -9.02 10.22
C THR A 12 -16.95 -9.64 11.58
N PRO A 13 -17.28 -8.97 12.71
CA PRO A 13 -17.12 -9.55 14.04
C PRO A 13 -17.91 -10.85 14.19
N GLY A 14 -17.28 -11.87 14.78
CA GLY A 14 -17.90 -13.18 15.01
C GLY A 14 -17.66 -14.20 13.90
N GLU A 15 -16.98 -13.84 12.80
CA GLU A 15 -16.54 -14.81 11.81
C GLU A 15 -15.17 -15.42 12.19
N GLU A 16 -15.04 -16.74 12.06
CA GLU A 16 -13.76 -17.46 12.17
C GLU A 16 -12.89 -17.25 10.92
N THR A 17 -12.41 -16.03 10.75
CA THR A 17 -11.54 -15.63 9.63
C THR A 17 -10.10 -15.47 10.07
N LEU A 18 -9.16 -15.46 9.11
CA LEU A 18 -7.77 -15.07 9.38
C LEU A 18 -7.69 -13.68 10.02
N LEU A 19 -8.60 -12.76 9.67
CA LEU A 19 -8.64 -11.42 10.26
C LEU A 19 -8.99 -11.46 11.76
N ALA A 20 -9.90 -12.32 12.19
CA ALA A 20 -10.17 -12.54 13.62
C ALA A 20 -8.92 -13.07 14.34
N THR A 21 -8.30 -14.11 13.79
CA THR A 21 -7.06 -14.70 14.34
C THR A 21 -5.93 -13.67 14.46
N LEU A 22 -5.79 -12.77 13.48
CA LEU A 22 -4.79 -11.70 13.53
C LEU A 22 -5.08 -10.69 14.64
N GLN A 23 -6.35 -10.33 14.87
CA GLN A 23 -6.72 -9.43 15.98
C GLN A 23 -6.48 -10.07 17.34
N ASP A 24 -6.84 -11.33 17.52
CA ASP A 24 -6.64 -12.05 18.78
C ASP A 24 -5.15 -12.15 19.13
N ASN A 25 -4.34 -12.57 18.15
CA ASN A 25 -2.92 -12.82 18.35
C ASN A 25 -2.09 -11.53 18.43
N TYR A 26 -2.39 -10.53 17.60
CA TYR A 26 -1.52 -9.37 17.40
C TYR A 26 -2.14 -8.03 17.81
N GLY A 27 -3.39 -8.04 18.26
CA GLY A 27 -4.11 -6.86 18.69
C GLY A 27 -4.92 -6.21 17.57
N ALA A 28 -5.97 -5.48 17.94
CA ALA A 28 -6.93 -4.93 16.99
C ALA A 28 -6.31 -3.92 16.03
N ALA A 29 -5.21 -3.26 16.39
CA ALA A 29 -4.42 -2.34 15.57
C ALA A 29 -2.97 -2.83 15.35
N PHE A 30 -2.74 -4.15 15.46
CA PHE A 30 -1.41 -4.75 15.43
C PHE A 30 -0.47 -4.18 16.50
N GLU A 31 -0.98 -3.75 17.65
CA GLU A 31 -0.20 -3.15 18.72
C GLU A 31 0.79 -4.12 19.40
N LYS A 32 0.60 -5.44 19.24
CA LYS A 32 1.49 -6.47 19.81
C LYS A 32 2.67 -6.84 18.91
N ILE A 33 2.83 -6.20 17.76
CA ILE A 33 3.97 -6.41 16.86
C ILE A 33 4.74 -5.11 16.60
N SER A 34 6.04 -5.24 16.35
CA SER A 34 6.96 -4.13 16.16
C SER A 34 6.73 -3.38 14.83
N LYS A 35 7.24 -2.14 14.74
CA LYS A 35 7.25 -1.37 13.48
C LYS A 35 7.94 -2.14 12.35
N ARG A 36 9.00 -2.90 12.65
CA ARG A 36 9.71 -3.73 11.65
C ARG A 36 8.84 -4.87 11.12
N GLU A 37 8.13 -5.60 11.98
CA GLU A 37 7.23 -6.67 11.55
C GLU A 37 6.08 -6.14 10.69
N LYS A 38 5.51 -4.97 11.05
CA LYS A 38 4.50 -4.29 10.22
C LYS A 38 5.02 -3.95 8.82
N LEU A 39 6.26 -3.47 8.74
CA LEU A 39 6.91 -3.17 7.45
C LEU A 39 7.13 -4.44 6.62
N VAL A 40 7.51 -5.56 7.25
CA VAL A 40 7.64 -6.85 6.56
C VAL A 40 6.29 -7.30 5.97
N ILE A 41 5.22 -7.25 6.78
CA ILE A 41 3.86 -7.59 6.32
C ILE A 41 3.48 -6.70 5.13
N LEU A 42 3.69 -5.39 5.24
CA LEU A 42 3.38 -4.45 4.16
C LEU A 42 4.13 -4.76 2.87
N THR A 43 5.43 -5.05 2.94
CA THR A 43 6.25 -5.43 1.76
C THR A 43 5.70 -6.68 1.07
N VAL A 44 5.35 -7.71 1.84
CA VAL A 44 4.78 -8.96 1.28
C VAL A 44 3.44 -8.69 0.60
N LEU A 45 2.55 -7.94 1.25
CA LEU A 45 1.23 -7.61 0.69
C LEU A 45 1.34 -6.73 -0.56
N ALA A 46 2.18 -5.69 -0.52
CA ALA A 46 2.37 -4.79 -1.66
C ALA A 46 2.95 -5.53 -2.88
N SER A 47 3.93 -6.42 -2.67
CA SER A 47 4.50 -7.26 -3.72
C SER A 47 3.44 -8.19 -4.32
N HIS A 48 2.68 -8.88 -3.48
CA HIS A 48 1.63 -9.80 -3.94
C HIS A 48 0.54 -9.09 -4.76
N ILE A 49 0.04 -7.95 -4.27
CA ILE A 49 -0.96 -7.13 -4.97
C ILE A 49 -0.39 -6.63 -6.30
N GLY A 50 0.85 -6.11 -6.29
CA GLY A 50 1.50 -5.62 -7.50
C GLY A 50 1.61 -6.68 -8.61
N CYS A 51 1.93 -7.92 -8.26
CA CYS A 51 1.97 -9.04 -9.22
C CYS A 51 0.60 -9.44 -9.79
N GLN A 52 -0.50 -9.02 -9.17
CA GLN A 52 -1.87 -9.30 -9.64
C GLN A 52 -2.46 -8.19 -10.51
N LEU A 53 -1.83 -7.01 -10.53
CA LEU A 53 -2.28 -5.89 -11.35
C LEU A 53 -1.78 -6.05 -12.79
N GLU A 54 -2.62 -5.66 -13.76
CA GLU A 54 -2.26 -5.67 -15.18
C GLU A 54 -1.35 -4.49 -15.53
N GLY A 55 -0.52 -4.70 -16.57
CA GLY A 55 0.37 -3.68 -17.13
C GLY A 55 1.80 -3.77 -16.63
N ASP A 56 2.70 -3.13 -17.36
CA ASP A 56 4.12 -3.09 -17.02
C ASP A 56 4.43 -1.93 -16.06
N CYS A 57 5.34 -2.18 -15.12
CA CYS A 57 5.91 -1.13 -14.31
C CYS A 57 7.03 -0.41 -15.09
N ARG A 58 6.91 0.91 -15.24
CA ARG A 58 7.95 1.72 -15.90
C ARG A 58 9.27 1.62 -15.13
N ALA A 59 10.37 1.33 -15.83
CA ALA A 59 11.69 1.15 -15.23
C ALA A 59 12.15 2.33 -14.36
N GLU A 60 11.80 3.56 -14.76
CA GLU A 60 12.08 4.80 -14.03
C GLU A 60 11.53 4.82 -12.59
N ILE A 61 10.44 4.09 -12.32
CA ILE A 61 9.83 4.02 -10.99
C ILE A 61 10.77 3.31 -10.00
N PHE A 62 11.51 2.30 -10.45
CA PHE A 62 12.54 1.65 -9.61
C PHE A 62 13.71 2.58 -9.30
N THR A 63 14.12 3.40 -10.27
CA THR A 63 15.15 4.42 -10.06
C THR A 63 14.70 5.46 -9.04
N ILE A 64 13.46 5.95 -9.16
CA ILE A 64 12.88 6.93 -8.22
C ILE A 64 12.78 6.32 -6.82
N ALA A 65 12.29 5.08 -6.68
CA ALA A 65 12.20 4.41 -5.39
C ALA A 65 13.57 4.25 -4.72
N LYS A 66 14.62 3.95 -5.49
CA LYS A 66 15.99 3.90 -4.99
C LYS A 66 16.47 5.28 -4.52
N GLN A 67 16.26 6.32 -5.31
CA GLN A 67 16.62 7.70 -4.93
C GLN A 67 15.91 8.14 -3.65
N MET A 68 14.64 7.77 -3.46
CA MET A 68 13.91 8.06 -2.24
C MET A 68 14.62 7.46 -1.01
N ILE A 69 15.01 6.19 -1.08
CA ILE A 69 15.69 5.51 0.05
C ILE A 69 17.07 6.13 0.33
N GLU A 70 17.76 6.62 -0.70
CA GLU A 70 19.10 7.22 -0.57
C GLU A 70 19.06 8.67 -0.06
N GLN A 71 17.99 9.42 -0.35
CA GLN A 71 17.96 10.87 -0.15
C GLN A 71 16.97 11.34 0.91
N LEU A 72 15.95 10.54 1.25
CA LEU A 72 14.91 10.94 2.20
C LEU A 72 15.21 10.47 3.62
N THR A 73 14.68 11.21 4.59
CA THR A 73 14.73 10.80 6.00
C THR A 73 13.78 9.63 6.25
N ILE A 74 13.98 8.90 7.36
CA ILE A 74 13.05 7.83 7.76
C ILE A 74 11.62 8.38 7.93
N ASP A 75 11.48 9.60 8.43
CA ASP A 75 10.17 10.23 8.64
C ASP A 75 9.49 10.53 7.31
N ASP A 76 10.22 11.13 6.36
CA ASP A 76 9.72 11.37 4.99
C ASP A 76 9.35 10.05 4.30
N LEU A 77 10.18 9.01 4.41
CA LEU A 77 9.87 7.69 3.86
C LEU A 77 8.56 7.14 4.45
N THR A 78 8.35 7.27 5.76
CA THR A 78 7.09 6.82 6.37
C THR A 78 5.88 7.65 5.93
N GLY A 79 6.04 8.96 5.74
CA GLY A 79 4.99 9.83 5.18
C GLY A 79 4.67 9.48 3.73
N MET A 80 5.68 9.20 2.90
CA MET A 80 5.50 8.74 1.52
C MET A 80 4.76 7.40 1.46
N MET A 81 5.08 6.46 2.35
CA MET A 81 4.37 5.19 2.44
C MET A 81 2.89 5.39 2.78
N GLU A 82 2.56 6.26 3.75
CA GLU A 82 1.18 6.59 4.09
C GLU A 82 0.44 7.20 2.88
N ALA A 83 1.05 8.19 2.23
CA ALA A 83 0.47 8.86 1.06
C ALA A 83 0.16 7.86 -0.08
N ILE A 84 1.12 6.98 -0.40
CA ILE A 84 0.94 5.97 -1.47
C ILE A 84 -0.15 4.96 -1.10
N ILE A 85 -0.18 4.44 0.14
CA ILE A 85 -1.23 3.52 0.60
C ILE A 85 -2.61 4.16 0.48
N VAL A 86 -2.73 5.42 0.88
CA VAL A 86 -3.96 6.20 0.78
C VAL A 86 -4.40 6.34 -0.68
N GLN A 87 -3.47 6.68 -1.58
CA GLN A 87 -3.75 6.83 -3.01
C GLN A 87 -4.17 5.51 -3.67
N ILE A 88 -3.50 4.40 -3.33
CA ILE A 88 -3.87 3.06 -3.83
C ILE A 88 -5.28 2.68 -3.36
N ARG A 89 -5.61 2.98 -2.10
CA ARG A 89 -6.87 2.54 -1.48
C ARG A 89 -8.08 3.37 -1.89
N TRP A 90 -7.94 4.69 -2.00
CA TRP A 90 -9.05 5.61 -2.21
C TRP A 90 -8.99 6.37 -3.54
N GLY A 91 -7.96 6.12 -4.36
CA GLY A 91 -7.87 6.58 -5.73
C GLY A 91 -7.59 8.08 -5.86
N GLN A 92 -6.32 8.43 -6.09
CA GLN A 92 -6.01 9.48 -7.06
C GLN A 92 -5.50 8.80 -8.32
N ASN A 93 -6.40 8.17 -9.07
CA ASN A 93 -6.06 7.61 -10.38
C ASN A 93 -5.95 8.78 -11.36
N PHE A 94 -4.74 9.08 -11.83
CA PHE A 94 -4.59 9.88 -13.05
C PHE A 94 -5.24 9.11 -14.18
N VAL A 95 -6.34 9.63 -14.71
CA VAL A 95 -6.79 9.27 -16.05
C VAL A 95 -5.70 9.77 -16.99
N VAL A 96 -4.92 8.85 -17.56
CA VAL A 96 -4.10 9.19 -18.73
C VAL A 96 -5.11 9.38 -19.86
N GLU A 97 -5.49 10.63 -20.13
CA GLU A 97 -6.18 10.95 -21.37
C GLU A 97 -5.28 10.46 -22.50
N LYS A 98 -5.77 9.49 -23.28
CA LYS A 98 -5.12 9.12 -24.53
C LYS A 98 -5.16 10.38 -25.40
N GLU A 99 -4.03 11.05 -25.57
CA GLU A 99 -3.89 12.06 -26.62
C GLU A 99 -4.23 11.38 -27.96
N GLU A 100 -5.40 11.69 -28.51
CA GLU A 100 -5.73 11.36 -29.89
C GLU A 100 -4.76 12.14 -30.78
N LEU A 101 -3.82 11.41 -31.40
CA LEU A 101 -2.91 11.99 -32.39
C LEU A 101 -3.75 12.65 -33.49
N PRO A 102 -3.48 13.93 -33.86
CA PRO A 102 -4.24 14.59 -34.90
C PRO A 102 -4.02 13.86 -36.22
N MET A 103 -5.10 13.36 -36.82
CA MET A 103 -5.08 12.90 -38.21
C MET A 103 -4.62 14.07 -39.08
N GLN A 104 -3.40 13.97 -39.61
CA GLN A 104 -2.94 14.86 -40.67
C GLN A 104 -3.79 14.58 -41.91
N GLN A 105 -4.54 15.59 -42.35
CA GLN A 105 -5.26 15.61 -43.62
C GLN A 105 -4.30 15.86 -44.78
#